data_AF-A0A9X2T796-F1
#
_entry.id   AF-A0A9X2T796-F1
#
_cell.length_a   1.000
_cell.length_b   1.000
_cell.length_c   1.000
_cell.angle_alpha   90.00
_cell.angle_beta   90.00
_cell.angle_gamma   90.00
#
_symmetry.space_group_name_H-M   'P 1'
#
loop_
_entity.id
_entity.type
_entity.pdbx_description
1 polymer ?
#
loop_
_entity_poly.entity_id
_entity_poly.type
_entity_poly.pdbx_seq_one_letter_code
_entity_poly.pdbx_strand_id
1 'polypeptide(L)'
;MRERTLRILLSAALLAGAATFATVGDALADDAKDCSDGVAMIKAEIAKGPPKATLDKLNKALRGAQREMGEGEYDECLDFVGDAKKAIKG
;
A
#
# COMPACT_ATOMS: atom_id res chain seq x y z
N MET A 1 23.94 -31.58 -45.89
CA MET A 1 24.37 -30.29 -45.30
C MET A 1 23.23 -29.27 -45.14
N ARG A 2 22.15 -29.32 -45.94
CA ARG A 2 21.06 -28.32 -45.92
C ARG A 2 19.95 -28.58 -44.87
N GLU A 3 19.84 -29.81 -44.36
CA GLU A 3 18.78 -30.20 -43.42
C GLU A 3 19.15 -30.03 -41.93
N ARG A 4 20.45 -29.95 -41.60
CA ARG A 4 20.91 -29.71 -40.21
C ARG A 4 20.72 -28.25 -39.81
N THR A 5 20.86 -27.32 -40.75
CA THR A 5 20.65 -25.88 -40.52
C THR A 5 19.18 -25.56 -40.20
N LEU A 6 18.23 -26.29 -40.79
CA LEU A 6 16.80 -26.06 -40.58
C LEU A 6 16.32 -26.51 -39.18
N ARG A 7 16.94 -27.55 -38.60
CA ARG A 7 16.65 -28.00 -37.22
C ARG A 7 17.21 -27.06 -36.15
N ILE A 8 18.35 -26.43 -36.41
CA ILE A 8 18.95 -25.45 -35.48
C ILE A 8 18.12 -24.17 -35.47
N LEU A 9 17.58 -23.75 -36.62
CA LEU A 9 16.70 -22.57 -36.70
C LEU A 9 15.29 -22.79 -36.14
N LEU A 10 14.78 -24.02 -36.11
CA LEU A 10 13.49 -24.34 -35.46
C LEU A 10 13.60 -24.44 -33.93
N SER A 11 14.81 -24.61 -33.37
CA SER A 11 15.01 -24.80 -31.93
C SER A 11 15.28 -23.49 -31.18
N ALA A 12 15.52 -22.39 -31.89
CA ALA A 12 15.82 -21.09 -31.30
C ALA A 12 14.57 -20.21 -31.04
N ALA A 13 13.39 -20.64 -31.48
CA ALA A 13 12.18 -19.82 -31.45
C ALA A 13 11.24 -20.08 -30.25
N LEU A 14 11.63 -20.93 -29.28
CA LEU A 14 10.73 -21.40 -28.22
C LEU A 14 11.17 -21.08 -26.78
N LEU A 15 12.13 -20.17 -26.55
CA LEU A 15 12.60 -19.84 -25.19
C LEU A 15 12.59 -18.35 -24.81
N ALA A 16 11.81 -17.50 -25.50
CA ALA A 16 11.74 -16.06 -25.19
C ALA A 16 10.33 -15.60 -24.80
N GLY A 17 9.71 -16.27 -23.81
CA GLY A 17 8.36 -15.92 -23.39
C GLY A 17 8.02 -16.46 -22.00
N ALA A 18 8.78 -16.07 -20.98
CA ALA A 18 8.38 -16.32 -19.61
C ALA A 18 8.83 -15.19 -18.68
N ALA A 19 7.85 -14.66 -17.94
CA ALA A 19 7.97 -13.84 -16.73
C ALA A 19 8.35 -12.35 -16.88
N THR A 20 7.37 -11.51 -17.23
CA THR A 20 7.30 -10.12 -16.75
C THR A 20 5.90 -9.83 -16.20
N PHE A 21 5.48 -10.56 -15.17
CA PHE A 21 4.26 -10.26 -14.41
C PHE A 21 4.57 -10.33 -12.91
N ALA A 22 5.45 -9.46 -12.43
CA ALA A 22 5.77 -9.41 -11.00
C ALA A 22 6.19 -7.99 -10.60
N THR A 23 5.24 -7.07 -10.44
CA THR A 23 5.49 -5.79 -9.73
C THR A 23 4.24 -5.13 -9.10
N VAL A 24 3.02 -5.67 -9.24
CA VAL A 24 1.82 -5.00 -8.66
C VAL A 24 1.57 -5.31 -7.18
N GLY A 25 2.29 -6.26 -6.61
CA GLY A 25 2.10 -6.70 -5.22
C GLY A 25 2.82 -5.86 -4.17
N ASP A 26 3.96 -5.25 -4.52
CA ASP A 26 4.81 -4.55 -3.55
C ASP A 26 4.15 -3.27 -3.02
N ALA A 27 3.53 -2.47 -3.89
CA ALA A 27 2.86 -1.23 -3.48
C ALA A 27 1.72 -1.47 -2.48
N LEU A 28 0.95 -2.54 -2.67
CA LEU A 28 -0.19 -2.87 -1.79
C LEU A 28 0.28 -3.28 -0.38
N ALA A 29 1.39 -4.00 -0.28
CA ALA A 29 1.96 -4.42 0.99
C ALA A 29 2.60 -3.24 1.75
N ASP A 30 3.25 -2.32 1.03
CA ASP A 30 3.79 -1.08 1.59
C ASP A 30 2.66 -0.19 2.13
N ASP A 31 1.57 -0.01 1.38
CA ASP A 31 0.40 0.77 1.82
C ASP A 31 -0.28 0.15 3.05
N ALA A 32 -0.39 -1.19 3.10
CA ALA A 32 -0.92 -1.90 4.26
C ALA A 32 -0.08 -1.66 5.53
N LYS A 33 1.25 -1.71 5.40
CA LYS A 33 2.16 -1.42 6.51
C LYS A 33 2.06 0.04 6.94
N ASP A 34 2.08 0.98 5.99
CA ASP A 34 2.02 2.40 6.28
C ASP A 34 0.68 2.81 6.92
N CYS A 35 -0.43 2.19 6.51
CA CYS A 35 -1.74 2.34 7.13
C CYS A 35 -1.71 1.86 8.59
N SER A 36 -1.18 0.65 8.85
CA SER A 36 -1.07 0.09 10.21
C SER A 36 -0.21 0.98 11.13
N ASP A 37 0.94 1.44 10.65
CA ASP A 37 1.83 2.35 11.39
C ASP A 37 1.15 3.71 11.64
N GLY A 38 0.42 4.22 10.64
CA GLY A 38 -0.39 5.43 10.75
C GLY A 38 -1.48 5.32 11.82
N VAL A 39 -2.22 4.21 11.88
CA VAL A 39 -3.22 3.93 12.91
C VAL A 39 -2.58 3.91 14.31
N ALA A 40 -1.41 3.29 14.45
CA ALA A 40 -0.68 3.28 15.72
C ALA A 40 -0.28 4.71 16.15
N MET A 41 0.20 5.52 15.21
CA MET A 41 0.49 6.94 15.45
C MET A 41 -0.75 7.70 15.93
N ILE A 42 -1.91 7.56 15.26
CA ILE A 42 -3.14 8.27 15.65
C ILE A 42 -3.54 7.91 17.09
N LYS A 43 -3.48 6.62 17.46
CA LYS A 43 -3.77 6.17 18.83
C LYS A 43 -2.81 6.78 19.85
N ALA A 44 -1.52 6.87 19.52
CA ALA A 44 -0.52 7.49 20.37
C ALA A 44 -0.78 9.00 20.56
N GLU A 45 -1.16 9.73 19.51
CA GLU A 45 -1.49 11.15 19.60
C GLU A 45 -2.75 11.41 20.42
N ILE A 46 -3.77 10.56 20.29
CA ILE A 46 -4.97 10.62 21.14
C ILE A 46 -4.60 10.42 22.62
N ALA A 47 -3.71 9.47 22.92
CA ALA A 47 -3.27 9.18 24.28
C ALA A 47 -2.53 10.34 24.97
N LYS A 48 -1.99 11.31 24.20
CA LYS A 48 -1.38 12.53 24.75
C LYS A 48 -2.38 13.55 25.29
N GLY A 49 -3.68 13.32 25.09
CA GLY A 49 -4.74 14.23 25.54
C GLY A 49 -4.70 15.62 24.87
N PRO A 50 -4.70 15.70 23.52
CA PRO A 50 -4.66 16.99 22.83
C PRO A 50 -5.93 17.81 23.07
N PRO A 51 -5.94 19.12 22.73
CA PRO A 51 -7.11 19.97 22.84
C PRO A 51 -8.33 19.33 22.15
N LYS A 52 -9.54 19.58 22.69
CA LYS A 52 -10.77 18.93 22.22
C LYS A 52 -10.96 18.97 20.71
N ALA A 53 -10.68 20.11 20.07
CA ALA A 53 -10.81 20.26 18.62
C ALA A 53 -9.89 19.31 17.83
N THR A 54 -8.65 19.13 18.29
CA THR A 54 -7.69 18.18 17.70
C THR A 54 -8.08 16.75 18.02
N LEU A 55 -8.50 16.47 19.27
CA LEU A 55 -8.97 15.16 19.69
C LEU A 55 -10.18 14.67 18.85
N ASP A 56 -11.14 15.55 18.58
CA ASP A 56 -12.31 15.22 17.77
C ASP A 56 -11.92 14.86 16.32
N LYS A 57 -10.95 15.58 15.73
CA LYS A 57 -10.39 15.28 14.41
C LYS A 57 -9.63 13.96 14.39
N LEU A 58 -8.77 13.71 15.38
CA LEU A 58 -8.00 12.46 15.51
C LEU A 58 -8.92 11.25 15.67
N ASN A 59 -9.97 11.34 16.49
CA ASN A 59 -10.94 10.26 16.65
C ASN A 59 -11.72 9.98 15.35
N LYS A 60 -12.05 11.01 14.57
CA LYS A 60 -12.68 10.83 13.26
C LYS A 60 -11.74 10.12 12.29
N ALA A 61 -10.49 10.58 12.20
CA ALA A 61 -9.47 9.98 11.35
C ALA A 61 -9.21 8.52 11.75
N LEU A 62 -9.10 8.22 13.06
CA LEU A 62 -8.91 6.85 13.55
C LEU A 62 -10.04 5.91 13.11
N ARG A 63 -11.30 6.34 13.23
CA ARG A 63 -12.45 5.55 12.79
C ARG A 63 -12.47 5.32 11.28
N GLY A 64 -12.02 6.30 10.50
CA GLY A 64 -11.88 6.16 9.05
C GLY A 64 -10.80 5.13 8.71
N ALA A 65 -9.57 5.38 9.16
CA ALA A 65 -8.43 4.49 8.91
C ALA A 65 -8.70 3.04 9.34
N GLN A 66 -9.33 2.81 10.50
CA GLN A 66 -9.66 1.45 10.96
C GLN A 66 -10.73 0.75 10.11
N ARG A 67 -11.67 1.51 9.50
CA ARG A 67 -12.66 0.94 8.58
C ARG A 67 -11.98 0.52 7.28
N GLU A 68 -11.25 1.43 6.64
CA GLU A 68 -10.62 1.15 5.34
C GLU A 68 -9.57 0.03 5.46
N MET A 69 -8.79 0.00 6.55
CA MET A 69 -7.89 -1.12 6.86
C MET A 69 -8.61 -2.48 6.98
N GLY A 70 -9.85 -2.48 7.49
CA GLY A 70 -10.67 -3.69 7.57
C GLY A 70 -11.28 -4.10 6.23
N GLU A 71 -11.42 -3.15 5.30
CA GLU A 71 -11.91 -3.35 3.93
C GLU A 71 -10.78 -3.69 2.95
N GLY A 72 -9.51 -3.46 3.34
CA GLY A 72 -8.33 -3.69 2.50
C GLY A 72 -8.01 -2.52 1.55
N GLU A 73 -8.70 -1.39 1.71
CA GLU A 73 -8.57 -0.15 0.95
C GLU A 73 -7.50 0.73 1.63
N TYR A 74 -6.23 0.38 1.40
CA TYR A 74 -5.13 0.97 2.18
C TYR A 74 -4.76 2.38 1.72
N ASP A 75 -4.96 2.74 0.46
CA ASP A 75 -4.76 4.10 -0.03
C ASP A 75 -5.76 5.08 0.61
N GLU A 76 -7.03 4.69 0.74
CA GLU A 76 -8.03 5.46 1.49
C GLU A 76 -7.72 5.49 2.98
N CYS A 77 -7.18 4.41 3.55
CA CYS A 77 -6.65 4.45 4.92
C CYS A 77 -5.57 5.53 5.08
N LEU A 78 -4.64 5.62 4.11
CA LEU A 78 -3.57 6.61 4.13
C LEU A 78 -4.09 8.05 4.01
N ASP A 79 -5.21 8.27 3.33
CA ASP A 79 -5.88 9.57 3.33
C ASP A 79 -6.35 9.99 4.74
N PHE A 80 -6.96 9.06 5.49
CA PHE A 80 -7.33 9.32 6.89
C PHE A 80 -6.11 9.54 7.79
N VAL A 81 -5.02 8.80 7.56
CA VAL A 81 -3.73 9.03 8.25
C VAL A 81 -3.19 10.42 7.92
N GLY A 82 -3.29 10.85 6.66
CA GLY A 82 -2.93 12.19 6.20
C GLY A 82 -3.72 13.29 6.90
N ASP A 83 -5.02 13.11 7.07
CA ASP A 83 -5.88 14.04 7.80
C ASP A 83 -5.53 14.14 9.29
N ALA A 84 -5.19 13.02 9.93
CA ALA A 84 -4.68 13.05 11.30
C ALA A 84 -3.36 13.84 11.39
N LYS A 85 -2.40 13.61 10.47
CA LYS A 85 -1.14 14.35 10.40
C LYS A 85 -1.37 15.86 10.25
N LYS A 86 -2.35 16.28 9.44
CA LYS A 86 -2.74 17.69 9.30
C LYS A 86 -3.31 18.24 10.61
N ALA A 87 -4.13 17.47 11.32
CA ALA A 87 -4.75 17.89 12.58
C ALA A 87 -3.74 18.09 13.73
N ILE A 88 -2.62 17.36 13.72
CA ILE A 88 -1.54 17.49 14.73
C ILE A 88 -0.69 18.74 14.50
N LYS A 89 -0.50 19.13 13.24
CA LYS A 89 0.35 20.27 12.85
C LYS A 89 -0.34 21.63 12.93
N GLY A 90 -1.67 21.66 13.03
CA GLY A 90 -2.50 22.88 13.09
C GLY A 90 -2.91 23.22 14.52
#